data_AF-A0A094JEW4-F1
#
_entry.id   AF-A0A094JEW4-F1
#
_cell.length_a   1.000
_cell.length_b   1.000
_cell.length_c   1.000
_cell.angle_alpha   90.00
_cell.angle_beta   90.00
_cell.angle_gamma   90.00
#
_symmetry.space_group_name_H-M   'P 1'
#
loop_
_entity.id
_entity.type
_entity.pdbx_description
1 polymer ?
#
loop_
_entity_poly.entity_id
_entity_poly.type
_entity_poly.pdbx_seq_one_letter_code
_entity_poly.pdbx_strand_id
1 'polypeptide(L)'
;MVLKSYLEGSFPEGLSYNNAVQLCLRLYCSVEGLPESLHVQCTKDNLASVFAEMAREKFIIGQAKEASFYGASHYDVSEKEHWIEVIGSIFRDGETVDSELGRNLLKRLTKN
;
A
#
# COMPACT_ATOMS: atom_id res chain seq x y z
N MET A 1 0.93 15.20 1.75
CA MET A 1 0.04 14.69 0.68
C MET A 1 -1.30 14.30 1.29
N VAL A 2 -2.43 14.62 0.66
CA VAL A 2 -3.76 14.39 1.27
C VAL A 2 -4.06 12.89 1.46
N LEU A 3 -3.70 12.05 0.47
CA LEU A 3 -3.85 10.60 0.59
C LEU A 3 -3.03 10.02 1.74
N LYS A 4 -1.75 10.36 1.86
CA LYS A 4 -0.87 9.91 2.95
C LYS A 4 -1.49 10.21 4.32
N SER A 5 -1.85 11.47 4.58
CA SER A 5 -2.42 11.87 5.87
C SER A 5 -3.75 11.17 6.17
N TYR A 6 -4.56 10.90 5.14
CA TYR A 6 -5.79 10.12 5.29
C TYR A 6 -5.52 8.66 5.69
N LEU A 7 -4.53 8.02 5.05
CA LEU A 7 -4.12 6.67 5.39
C LEU A 7 -3.55 6.62 6.82
N GLU A 8 -2.67 7.55 7.18
CA GLU A 8 -2.08 7.63 8.52
C GLU A 8 -3.14 7.82 9.62
N GLY A 9 -4.14 8.67 9.36
CA GLY A 9 -5.28 8.85 10.27
C GLY A 9 -6.16 7.60 10.41
N SER A 10 -6.11 6.68 9.43
CA SER A 10 -6.89 5.42 9.44
C SER A 10 -6.16 4.26 10.14
N PHE A 11 -4.84 4.39 10.31
CA PHE A 11 -3.98 3.38 10.92
C PHE A 11 -3.03 4.02 11.94
N PRO A 12 -3.54 4.61 13.05
CA PRO A 12 -2.70 5.35 14.00
C PRO A 12 -1.56 4.53 14.61
N GLU A 13 -1.67 3.21 14.62
CA GLU A 13 -0.64 2.27 15.08
C GLU A 13 0.44 1.94 14.04
N GLY A 14 0.35 2.50 12.84
CA GLY A 14 1.18 2.12 11.69
C GLY A 14 0.64 0.90 10.94
N LEU A 15 1.40 0.44 9.96
CA LEU A 15 1.06 -0.73 9.14
C LEU A 15 2.18 -1.75 9.20
N SER A 16 1.86 -3.04 9.31
CA SER A 16 2.85 -4.07 8.99
C SER A 16 3.21 -3.99 7.49
N TYR A 17 4.40 -4.45 7.11
CA TYR A 17 4.79 -4.50 5.70
C TYR A 17 3.73 -5.21 4.83
N ASN A 18 3.29 -6.40 5.25
CA ASN A 18 2.25 -7.15 4.57
C ASN A 18 0.94 -6.35 4.40
N ASN A 19 0.48 -5.66 5.46
CA ASN A 19 -0.72 -4.84 5.38
C ASN A 19 -0.54 -3.64 4.46
N ALA A 20 0.64 -3.02 4.46
CA ALA A 20 0.97 -1.91 3.58
C ALA A 20 0.96 -2.36 2.11
N VAL A 21 1.55 -3.51 1.80
CA VAL A 21 1.49 -4.10 0.45
C VAL A 21 0.05 -4.34 0.03
N GLN A 22 -0.72 -5.08 0.82
CA GLN A 22 -2.11 -5.40 0.47
C GLN A 22 -2.98 -4.15 0.30
N LEU A 23 -2.76 -3.13 1.13
CA LEU A 23 -3.43 -1.83 0.98
C LEU A 23 -3.01 -1.14 -0.33
N CYS A 24 -1.71 -1.08 -0.63
CA CYS A 24 -1.19 -0.47 -1.86
C CYS A 24 -1.77 -1.14 -3.11
N LEU A 25 -1.75 -2.48 -3.16
CA LEU A 25 -2.32 -3.26 -4.25
C LEU A 25 -3.83 -3.03 -4.38
N ARG A 26 -4.55 -3.04 -3.24
CA ARG A 26 -6.00 -2.83 -3.26
C ARG A 26 -6.35 -1.44 -3.77
N LEU A 27 -5.68 -0.39 -3.31
CA LEU A 27 -5.93 0.99 -3.73
C LEU A 27 -5.62 1.23 -5.22
N TYR A 28 -4.63 0.52 -5.76
CA TYR A 28 -4.34 0.56 -7.19
C TYR A 28 -5.42 -0.15 -8.02
N CYS A 29 -5.91 -1.30 -7.56
CA CYS A 29 -6.94 -2.08 -8.25
C CYS A 29 -8.36 -1.52 -8.08
N SER A 30 -8.64 -0.90 -6.94
CA SER A 30 -9.97 -0.43 -6.54
C SER A 30 -9.86 0.74 -5.58
N VAL A 31 -10.66 1.77 -5.82
CA VAL A 31 -10.77 2.96 -4.97
C VAL A 31 -11.93 2.87 -3.97
N GLU A 32 -12.53 1.68 -3.83
CA GLU A 32 -13.58 1.41 -2.84
C GLU A 32 -13.10 1.75 -1.42
N GLY A 33 -13.95 2.42 -0.64
CA GLY A 33 -13.65 2.81 0.73
C GLY A 33 -12.81 4.08 0.88
N LEU A 34 -12.36 4.69 -0.22
CA LEU A 34 -11.79 6.03 -0.22
C LEU A 34 -12.84 7.10 -0.58
N PRO A 35 -12.76 8.31 0.01
CA PRO A 35 -13.45 9.48 -0.51
C PRO A 35 -13.15 9.71 -1.99
N GLU A 36 -14.17 10.08 -2.78
CA GLU A 36 -14.07 10.28 -4.24
C GLU A 36 -12.98 11.28 -4.63
N SER A 37 -12.76 12.30 -3.79
CA SER A 37 -11.70 13.30 -3.96
C SER A 37 -10.27 12.72 -3.93
N LEU A 38 -10.08 11.51 -3.37
CA LEU A 38 -8.79 10.83 -3.29
C LEU A 38 -8.58 9.82 -4.43
N HIS A 39 -9.61 9.51 -5.22
CA HIS A 39 -9.52 8.49 -6.28
C HIS A 39 -8.47 8.86 -7.33
N VAL A 40 -8.39 10.15 -7.69
CA VAL A 40 -7.40 10.69 -8.63
C VAL A 40 -5.95 10.57 -8.14
N GLN A 41 -5.74 10.35 -6.84
CA GLN A 41 -4.42 10.15 -6.24
C GLN A 41 -3.99 8.67 -6.23
N CYS A 42 -4.86 7.72 -6.61
CA CYS A 42 -4.55 6.29 -6.62
C CYS A 42 -3.83 5.83 -7.90
N THR A 43 -2.95 6.65 -8.45
CA THR A 43 -2.10 6.28 -9.57
C THR A 43 -0.90 5.45 -9.09
N LYS A 44 -0.35 4.61 -9.98
CA LYS A 44 0.84 3.80 -9.67
C LYS A 44 1.97 4.64 -9.07
N ASP A 45 2.30 5.76 -9.72
CA ASP A 45 3.41 6.63 -9.29
C ASP A 45 3.14 7.31 -7.96
N ASN A 46 1.91 7.78 -7.73
CA ASN A 46 1.58 8.48 -6.49
C ASN A 46 1.50 7.51 -5.31
N LEU A 47 0.89 6.33 -5.50
CA LEU A 47 0.87 5.28 -4.47
C LEU A 47 2.30 4.87 -4.10
N ALA A 48 3.16 4.60 -5.09
CA ALA A 48 4.54 4.23 -4.82
C ALA A 48 5.29 5.30 -4.00
N SER A 49 5.10 6.58 -4.33
CA SER A 49 5.69 7.69 -3.57
C SER A 49 5.13 7.79 -2.15
N VAL A 50 3.82 7.65 -1.97
CA VAL A 50 3.16 7.71 -0.65
C VAL A 50 3.66 6.61 0.27
N PHE A 51 3.69 5.35 -0.22
CA PHE A 51 4.12 4.23 0.60
C PHE A 51 5.63 4.26 0.89
N ALA A 52 6.46 4.75 -0.03
CA ALA A 52 7.88 5.01 0.22
C ALA A 52 8.10 6.09 1.30
N GLU A 53 7.30 7.17 1.28
CA GLU A 53 7.34 8.23 2.29
C GLU A 53 6.91 7.70 3.67
N MET A 54 5.82 6.94 3.74
CA MET A 54 5.35 6.29 4.98
C MET A 54 6.40 5.31 5.54
N ALA A 55 7.08 4.54 4.69
CA ALA A 55 8.19 3.69 5.11
C ALA A 55 9.37 4.49 5.67
N ARG A 56 9.76 5.59 5.00
CA ARG A 56 10.83 6.48 5.46
C ARG A 56 10.55 7.09 6.83
N GLU A 57 9.28 7.37 7.11
CA GLU A 57 8.80 7.88 8.39
C GLU A 57 8.57 6.80 9.45
N LYS A 58 8.94 5.54 9.14
CA LYS A 58 8.78 4.37 10.03
C LYS A 58 7.32 4.05 10.37
N PHE A 59 6.38 4.51 9.55
CA PHE A 59 4.97 4.15 9.67
C PHE A 59 4.71 2.71 9.20
N ILE A 60 5.55 2.21 8.28
CA ILE A 60 5.52 0.82 7.83
C ILE A 60 6.53 0.02 8.65
N ILE A 61 6.02 -0.97 9.39
CA ILE A 61 6.73 -1.78 10.39
C ILE A 61 6.98 -3.17 9.80
N GLY A 62 8.25 -3.55 9.64
CA GLY A 62 8.62 -4.89 9.17
C GLY A 62 9.91 -4.90 8.37
N GLN A 63 10.37 -6.11 8.03
CA GLN A 63 11.54 -6.29 7.16
C GLN A 63 11.08 -6.68 5.76
N ALA A 64 11.79 -6.19 4.74
CA ALA A 64 11.63 -6.59 3.34
C ALA A 64 11.94 -8.07 3.04
N LYS A 65 12.13 -8.92 4.06
CA LYS A 65 12.23 -10.37 3.85
C LYS A 65 10.96 -10.97 3.26
N GLU A 66 9.82 -10.29 3.44
CA GLU A 66 8.55 -10.61 2.80
C GLU A 66 8.43 -10.01 1.38
N ALA A 67 9.34 -9.12 0.96
CA ALA A 67 9.28 -8.43 -0.33
C ALA A 67 9.43 -9.35 -1.53
N SER A 68 10.24 -10.42 -1.38
CA SER A 68 10.39 -11.44 -2.42
C SER A 68 9.08 -12.19 -2.68
N PHE A 69 8.18 -12.25 -1.70
CA PHE A 69 6.85 -12.85 -1.86
C PHE A 69 5.94 -12.01 -2.77
N TYR A 70 6.26 -10.72 -2.92
CA TYR A 70 5.56 -9.76 -3.78
C TYR A 70 6.37 -9.42 -5.03
N GLY A 71 7.38 -10.23 -5.36
CA GLY A 71 8.21 -10.05 -6.56
C GLY A 71 9.00 -8.74 -6.60
N ALA A 72 9.25 -8.11 -5.45
CA ALA A 72 10.11 -6.95 -5.34
C ALA A 72 11.57 -7.38 -5.12
N SER A 73 12.44 -6.97 -6.04
CA SER A 73 13.89 -7.19 -6.04
C SER A 73 14.59 -6.18 -5.13
N HIS A 74 13.99 -5.00 -4.97
CA HIS A 74 14.50 -3.93 -4.11
C HIS A 74 14.13 -4.20 -2.65
N TYR A 75 15.13 -4.33 -1.78
CA TYR A 75 14.90 -4.60 -0.36
C TYR A 75 14.62 -3.35 0.48
N ASP A 76 14.83 -2.15 -0.07
CA ASP A 76 14.56 -0.93 0.68
C ASP A 76 13.11 -0.47 0.45
N VAL A 77 12.29 -0.65 1.49
CA VAL A 77 10.88 -0.25 1.50
C VAL A 77 10.68 1.27 1.47
N SER A 78 11.72 2.06 1.72
CA SER A 78 11.66 3.53 1.64
C SER A 78 11.95 4.07 0.24
N GLU A 79 12.25 3.19 -0.72
CA GLU A 79 12.45 3.53 -2.12
C GLU A 79 11.15 3.40 -2.91
N LYS A 80 10.92 4.33 -3.84
CA LYS A 80 9.70 4.35 -4.67
C LYS A 80 9.65 3.12 -5.58
N GLU A 81 10.80 2.72 -6.11
CA GLU A 81 10.99 1.62 -7.06
C GLU A 81 10.51 0.30 -6.47
N HIS A 82 10.71 0.08 -5.17
CA HIS A 82 10.17 -1.07 -4.45
C HIS A 82 8.66 -1.18 -4.61
N TRP A 83 7.93 -0.09 -4.37
CA TRP A 83 6.48 -0.07 -4.44
C TRP A 83 5.96 -0.14 -5.88
N ILE A 84 6.73 0.35 -6.86
CA ILE A 84 6.43 0.15 -8.28
C ILE A 84 6.50 -1.35 -8.62
N GLU A 85 7.51 -2.07 -8.14
CA GLU A 85 7.63 -3.51 -8.35
C GLU A 85 6.50 -4.31 -7.67
N VAL A 86 6.14 -3.91 -6.45
CA VAL A 86 4.99 -4.46 -5.71
C VAL A 86 3.71 -4.31 -6.52
N ILE A 87 3.37 -3.09 -6.98
CA ILE A 87 2.19 -2.87 -7.83
C ILE A 87 2.29 -3.67 -9.14
N GLY A 88 3.48 -3.75 -9.72
CA GLY A 88 3.75 -4.54 -10.92
C GLY A 88 3.50 -6.04 -10.76
N SER A 89 3.59 -6.58 -9.54
CA SER A 89 3.37 -8.01 -9.27
C SER A 89 1.96 -8.48 -9.63
N ILE A 90 0.95 -7.60 -9.56
CA ILE A 90 -0.43 -7.91 -9.93
C ILE A 90 -0.52 -8.47 -11.36
N PHE A 91 0.29 -7.92 -12.27
CA PHE A 91 0.29 -8.32 -13.67
C PHE A 91 1.14 -9.56 -13.95
N ARG A 92 2.04 -9.94 -13.03
CA ARG A 92 2.94 -11.10 -13.18
C ARG A 92 2.36 -12.36 -12.56
N ASP A 93 1.83 -12.23 -11.35
CA ASP A 93 1.57 -13.38 -10.48
C ASP A 93 0.08 -13.65 -10.27
N GLY A 94 -0.81 -12.70 -10.58
CA GLY A 94 -2.28 -12.86 -10.59
C GLY A 94 -2.96 -13.11 -9.23
N GLU A 95 -2.31 -13.82 -8.30
CA GLU A 95 -2.80 -14.24 -6.97
C GLU A 95 -2.09 -13.57 -5.78
N THR A 96 -1.39 -12.44 -5.98
CA THR A 96 -0.69 -11.74 -4.87
C THR A 96 -1.62 -10.93 -3.96
N VAL A 97 -2.90 -10.77 -4.32
CA VAL A 97 -3.87 -9.98 -3.55
C VAL A 97 -4.73 -10.90 -2.67
N ASP A 98 -4.50 -10.82 -1.36
CA ASP A 98 -5.35 -11.48 -0.38
C ASP A 98 -6.68 -10.71 -0.26
N SER A 99 -7.73 -11.31 -0.81
CA SER A 99 -9.06 -10.71 -0.87
C SER A 99 -9.72 -10.55 0.51
N GLU A 100 -9.38 -11.37 1.49
CA GLU A 100 -9.93 -11.26 2.84
C GLU A 100 -9.22 -10.17 3.63
N LEU A 101 -7.88 -10.16 3.61
CA LEU A 101 -7.07 -9.15 4.25
C LEU A 101 -7.34 -7.75 3.66
N GLY A 102 -7.40 -7.63 2.34
CA GLY A 102 -7.72 -6.38 1.66
C GLY A 102 -9.08 -5.81 2.08
N ARG A 103 -10.12 -6.65 2.18
CA ARG A 103 -11.45 -6.20 2.65
C ARG A 103 -11.44 -5.70 4.10
N ASN A 104 -10.66 -6.33 4.97
CA ASN A 104 -10.55 -5.90 6.37
C ASN A 104 -9.83 -4.55 6.49
N LEU A 105 -8.82 -4.30 5.65
CA LEU A 105 -8.15 -3.00 5.57
C LEU A 105 -9.09 -1.91 5.07
N LEU A 106 -9.89 -2.18 4.03
CA LEU A 106 -10.87 -1.22 3.51
C LEU A 106 -11.94 -0.82 4.53
N LYS A 107 -12.42 -1.78 5.35
CA LYS A 107 -13.40 -1.48 6.42
C LYS A 107 -12.89 -0.44 7.41
N ARG A 108 -11.57 -0.33 7.60
CA ARG A 108 -10.97 0.67 8.48
C ARG A 108 -10.96 2.07 7.85
N LEU A 109 -10.79 2.16 6.53
CA LEU A 109 -10.89 3.44 5.81
C LEU A 109 -12.31 4.02 5.91
N THR A 110 -13.35 3.17 5.80
CA THR A 110 -14.75 3.61 5.84
C THR A 110 -15.28 4.02 7.22
N LYS A 111 -14.52 3.80 8.30
CA LYS A 111 -14.95 4.10 9.68
C LYS A 111 -14.48 5.48 10.18
N ASN A 112 -13.76 6.23 9.35
CA ASN A 112 -13.26 7.57 9.65
C ASN A 112 -14.11 8.66 8.98
#